data_AF-A0A2S8G6S5-F1
#
_entry.id   AF-A0A2S8G6S5-F1
#
_cell.length_a   1.000
_cell.length_b   1.000
_cell.length_c   1.000
_cell.angle_alpha   90.00
_cell.angle_beta   90.00
_cell.angle_gamma   90.00
#
_symmetry.space_group_name_H-M   'P 1'
#
loop_
_entity.id
_entity.type
_entity.pdbx_description
1 polymer ?
#
loop_
_entity_poly.entity_id
_entity_poly.type
_entity_poly.pdbx_seq_one_letter_code
_entity_poly.pdbx_strand_id
1 'polypeptide(L)'
;MSGDDETLNEKIGGWIAIIVITFSALISGGFMPDWNVLPYVAWLAIAGLGGAIGVAIYTRNWLHGTIAGLLIGVGAVLGVHAYIIARSMLIDANNFFSLELVIGAGLGSIPGLIYMYLVADKS
;
A
#
# COMPACT_ATOMS: atom_id res chain seq x y z
N MET A 1 23.96 -23.46 -1.91
CA MET A 1 23.53 -23.04 -3.26
C MET A 1 22.31 -22.18 -3.06
N SER A 2 22.42 -20.89 -3.42
CA SER A 2 21.40 -19.85 -3.27
C SER A 2 20.20 -20.17 -4.15
N GLY A 3 19.07 -20.50 -3.53
CA GLY A 3 17.79 -20.65 -4.21
C GLY A 3 17.04 -19.33 -4.22
N ASP A 4 17.70 -18.22 -4.62
CA ASP A 4 17.11 -16.88 -4.75
C ASP A 4 16.25 -16.76 -6.03
N ASP A 5 15.54 -17.84 -6.37
CA ASP A 5 14.49 -17.78 -7.37
C ASP A 5 13.20 -17.44 -6.63
N GLU A 6 12.98 -16.14 -6.39
CA GLU A 6 11.65 -15.60 -6.09
C GLU A 6 10.65 -16.33 -6.99
N THR A 7 9.68 -17.01 -6.38
CA THR A 7 8.73 -17.79 -7.17
C THR A 7 7.97 -16.83 -8.08
N LEU A 8 7.62 -17.26 -9.30
CA LEU A 8 6.89 -16.41 -10.25
C LEU A 8 5.63 -15.78 -9.60
N ASN A 9 5.03 -16.49 -8.66
CA ASN A 9 3.88 -16.05 -7.87
C ASN A 9 4.22 -14.89 -6.92
N GLU A 10 5.36 -14.92 -6.23
CA GLU A 10 5.82 -13.82 -5.35
C GLU A 10 6.00 -12.53 -6.14
N LYS A 11 6.63 -12.60 -7.32
CA LYS A 11 6.79 -11.45 -8.22
C LYS A 11 5.45 -10.89 -8.66
N ILE A 12 4.53 -11.75 -9.12
CA ILE A 12 3.20 -11.32 -9.59
C ILE A 12 2.38 -10.72 -8.45
N GLY A 13 2.35 -11.37 -7.28
CA GLY A 13 1.63 -10.90 -6.10
C GLY A 13 2.14 -9.54 -5.61
N GLY A 14 3.46 -9.37 -5.55
CA GLY A 14 4.09 -8.10 -5.19
C GLY A 14 3.72 -6.97 -6.16
N TRP A 15 3.77 -7.21 -7.47
CA TRP A 15 3.37 -6.21 -8.47
C TRP A 15 1.90 -5.84 -8.39
N ILE A 16 1.00 -6.81 -8.18
CA ILE A 16 -0.44 -6.55 -8.01
C ILE A 16 -0.65 -5.64 -6.79
N ALA A 17 -0.05 -5.96 -5.65
CA ALA A 17 -0.16 -5.15 -4.44
C ALA A 17 0.36 -3.73 -4.68
N ILE A 18 1.58 -3.60 -5.24
CA ILE A 18 2.21 -2.30 -5.49
C ILE A 18 1.33 -1.43 -6.40
N ILE A 19 0.88 -1.97 -7.53
CA ILE A 19 0.09 -1.21 -8.52
C ILE A 19 -1.22 -0.76 -7.89
N VAL A 20 -2.00 -1.68 -7.31
CA VAL A 20 -3.34 -1.35 -6.80
C VAL A 20 -3.26 -0.36 -5.64
N ILE A 21 -2.31 -0.54 -4.72
CA ILE A 21 -2.12 0.35 -3.58
C ILE A 21 -1.65 1.73 -4.04
N THR A 22 -0.64 1.79 -4.92
CA THR A 22 -0.05 3.05 -5.37
C THR A 22 -1.08 3.90 -6.13
N PHE A 23 -1.79 3.32 -7.10
CA PHE A 23 -2.80 4.06 -7.85
C PHE A 23 -3.96 4.51 -6.97
N SER A 24 -4.43 3.67 -6.06
CA SER A 24 -5.50 4.05 -5.13
C SER A 24 -5.06 5.19 -4.22
N ALA A 25 -3.83 5.17 -3.70
CA ALA A 25 -3.29 6.23 -2.85
C ALA A 25 -3.07 7.54 -3.63
N LEU A 26 -2.60 7.47 -4.87
CA LEU A 26 -2.44 8.62 -5.76
C LEU A 26 -3.77 9.31 -6.07
N ILE A 27 -4.76 8.53 -6.51
CA ILE A 27 -6.07 9.04 -6.91
C ILE A 27 -6.79 9.64 -5.70
N SER A 28 -6.88 8.87 -4.61
CA SER A 28 -7.55 9.34 -3.40
C SER A 28 -6.84 10.51 -2.73
N GLY A 29 -5.51 10.56 -2.79
CA GLY A 29 -4.69 11.64 -2.24
C GLY A 29 -4.75 12.93 -3.06
N GLY A 30 -5.49 12.97 -4.18
CA GLY A 30 -5.67 14.19 -4.98
C GLY A 30 -4.53 14.50 -5.94
N PHE A 31 -3.60 13.58 -6.16
CA PHE A 31 -2.53 13.73 -7.15
C PHE A 31 -3.02 13.45 -8.58
N MET A 32 -4.10 12.69 -8.72
CA MET A 32 -4.78 12.40 -9.99
C MET A 32 -6.28 12.73 -9.88
N PRO A 33 -6.64 14.02 -9.73
CA PRO A 33 -8.03 14.41 -9.47
C PRO A 33 -8.97 14.04 -10.62
N ASP A 34 -8.48 14.09 -11.87
CA ASP A 34 -9.29 13.75 -13.06
C ASP A 34 -9.70 12.27 -13.11
N TRP A 35 -9.01 11.40 -12.37
CA TRP A 35 -9.28 9.96 -12.30
C TRP A 35 -10.11 9.57 -11.06
N ASN A 36 -10.41 10.54 -10.19
CA ASN A 36 -11.11 10.29 -8.94
C ASN A 36 -12.63 10.22 -9.15
N VAL A 37 -13.11 9.06 -9.59
CA VAL A 37 -14.53 8.80 -9.87
C VAL A 37 -15.28 8.11 -8.74
N LEU A 38 -14.59 7.69 -7.69
CA LEU A 38 -15.16 6.94 -6.56
C LEU A 38 -14.97 7.69 -5.23
N PRO A 39 -15.83 7.48 -4.22
CA PRO A 39 -15.63 8.05 -2.89
C PRO A 39 -14.35 7.52 -2.24
N TYR A 40 -13.76 8.29 -1.33
CA TYR A 40 -12.52 7.96 -0.62
C TYR A 40 -12.50 6.53 -0.05
N VAL A 41 -13.60 6.12 0.59
CA VAL A 41 -13.74 4.79 1.21
C VAL A 41 -13.67 3.65 0.18
N ALA A 42 -14.12 3.88 -1.05
CA ALA A 42 -14.03 2.89 -2.11
C ALA A 42 -12.57 2.70 -2.57
N TRP A 43 -11.78 3.78 -2.66
CA TRP A 43 -10.35 3.68 -2.95
C TRP A 43 -9.58 2.99 -1.82
N LEU A 44 -9.94 3.25 -0.56
CA LEU A 44 -9.43 2.49 0.58
C LEU A 44 -9.74 1.00 0.47
N ALA A 45 -10.97 0.64 0.10
CA ALA A 45 -11.37 -0.74 -0.10
C ALA A 45 -10.61 -1.39 -1.26
N ILE A 46 -10.42 -0.70 -2.38
CA ILE A 46 -9.64 -1.18 -3.52
C ILE A 46 -8.18 -1.41 -3.12
N ALA A 47 -7.55 -0.46 -2.44
CA ALA A 47 -6.18 -0.60 -1.94
C ALA A 47 -6.04 -1.78 -0.96
N GLY A 48 -6.99 -1.88 -0.02
CA GLY A 48 -7.04 -2.97 0.95
C GLY A 48 -7.19 -4.33 0.29
N LEU A 49 -8.15 -4.49 -0.62
CA LEU A 49 -8.37 -5.73 -1.36
C LEU A 49 -7.20 -6.09 -2.28
N GLY A 50 -6.64 -5.11 -3.00
CA GLY A 50 -5.47 -5.30 -3.84
C GLY A 50 -4.24 -5.72 -3.05
N GLY A 51 -4.00 -5.08 -1.91
CA GLY A 51 -2.97 -5.49 -0.96
C GLY A 51 -3.22 -6.90 -0.43
N ALA A 52 -4.44 -7.20 0.00
CA ALA A 52 -4.83 -8.51 0.52
C ALA A 52 -4.56 -9.63 -0.49
N ILE A 53 -5.03 -9.46 -1.73
CA ILE A 53 -4.86 -10.45 -2.81
C ILE A 53 -3.38 -10.58 -3.17
N GLY A 54 -2.68 -9.46 -3.38
CA GLY A 54 -1.27 -9.48 -3.79
C GLY A 54 -0.37 -10.13 -2.74
N VAL A 55 -0.56 -9.80 -1.46
CA VAL A 55 0.22 -10.37 -0.37
C VAL A 55 -0.20 -11.80 -0.03
N ALA A 56 -1.47 -12.16 -0.17
CA ALA A 56 -1.91 -13.54 -0.01
C ALA A 56 -1.30 -14.48 -1.07
N ILE A 57 -1.08 -13.99 -2.29
CA ILE A 57 -0.37 -14.73 -3.35
C ILE A 57 1.14 -14.81 -3.04
N TYR A 58 1.71 -13.76 -2.46
CA TYR A 58 3.12 -13.69 -2.10
C TYR A 58 3.48 -14.64 -0.94
N THR A 59 2.65 -14.72 0.10
CA THR A 59 2.96 -15.49 1.31
C THR A 59 2.48 -16.93 1.24
N ARG A 60 3.22 -17.87 1.84
CA ARG A 60 2.80 -19.27 1.99
C ARG A 60 1.53 -19.44 2.84
N ASN A 61 1.36 -18.62 3.87
CA ASN A 61 0.21 -18.62 4.75
C ASN A 61 -0.83 -17.57 4.35
N TRP A 62 -1.68 -17.94 3.39
CA TRP A 62 -2.71 -17.11 2.77
C TRP A 62 -3.53 -16.24 3.74
N LEU A 63 -3.93 -16.76 4.90
CA LEU A 63 -4.71 -16.01 5.89
C LEU A 63 -3.90 -14.85 6.50
N HIS A 64 -2.67 -15.12 6.92
CA HIS A 64 -1.80 -14.09 7.49
C HIS A 64 -1.35 -13.10 6.41
N GLY A 65 -1.08 -13.57 5.19
CA GLY A 65 -0.81 -12.70 4.05
C GLY A 65 -1.97 -11.78 3.69
N THR A 66 -3.22 -12.28 3.73
CA THR A 66 -4.42 -11.47 3.50
C THR A 66 -4.52 -10.34 4.52
N ILE A 67 -4.32 -10.65 5.81
CA ILE A 67 -4.37 -9.64 6.90
C ILE A 67 -3.24 -8.63 6.75
N ALA A 68 -2.01 -9.10 6.49
CA ALA A 68 -0.86 -8.25 6.23
C ALA A 68 -1.12 -7.29 5.06
N GLY A 69 -1.61 -7.83 3.93
CA GLY A 69 -1.93 -7.08 2.73
C GLY A 69 -3.04 -6.05 2.93
N LEU A 70 -4.08 -6.37 3.69
CA LEU A 70 -5.11 -5.40 4.10
C LEU A 70 -4.49 -4.23 4.86
N LEU A 71 -3.65 -4.52 5.86
CA LEU A 71 -2.98 -3.50 6.66
C LEU A 71 -2.03 -2.64 5.83
N ILE A 72 -1.27 -3.25 4.92
CA ILE A 72 -0.36 -2.53 4.01
C ILE A 72 -1.17 -1.62 3.09
N GLY A 73 -2.21 -2.13 2.43
CA GLY A 73 -2.99 -1.37 1.45
C GLY A 73 -3.79 -0.22 2.07
N VAL A 74 -4.56 -0.50 3.12
CA VAL A 74 -5.31 0.52 3.85
C VAL A 74 -4.35 1.51 4.52
N GLY A 75 -3.31 1.01 5.16
CA GLY A 75 -2.30 1.82 5.84
C GLY A 75 -1.59 2.78 4.90
N ALA A 76 -1.21 2.34 3.70
CA ALA A 76 -0.55 3.18 2.70
C ALA A 76 -1.44 4.36 2.27
N VAL A 77 -2.72 4.13 1.99
CA VAL A 77 -3.66 5.20 1.60
C VAL A 77 -3.88 6.20 2.75
N LEU A 78 -4.05 5.70 3.97
CA LEU A 78 -4.18 6.53 5.17
C LEU A 78 -2.90 7.33 5.45
N GLY A 79 -1.74 6.72 5.27
CA GLY A 79 -0.44 7.35 5.48
C GLY A 79 -0.19 8.49 4.49
N VAL A 80 -0.54 8.30 3.22
CA VAL A 80 -0.53 9.39 2.22
C VAL A 80 -1.46 10.53 2.64
N HIS A 81 -2.68 10.23 3.08
CA HIS A 81 -3.62 11.26 3.54
C HIS A 81 -3.12 12.02 4.77
N ALA A 82 -2.65 11.29 5.78
CA ALA A 82 -2.09 11.89 6.99
C ALA A 82 -0.88 12.77 6.68
N TYR A 83 -0.02 12.34 5.75
CA TYR A 83 1.11 13.12 5.29
C TYR A 83 0.66 14.43 4.63
N ILE A 84 -0.30 14.38 3.70
CA ILE A 84 -0.83 15.58 3.02
C ILE A 84 -1.40 16.58 4.02
N ILE A 85 -2.18 16.09 5.01
CA ILE A 85 -2.76 16.93 6.07
C ILE A 85 -1.66 17.55 6.94
N ALA A 86 -0.71 16.74 7.41
CA ALA A 86 0.39 17.25 8.24
C ALA A 86 1.23 18.29 7.48
N ARG A 87 1.47 18.06 6.19
CA ARG A 87 2.22 18.98 5.34
C ARG A 87 1.46 20.27 5.09
N SER A 88 0.17 20.22 4.76
CA SER A 88 -0.62 21.43 4.53
C SER A 88 -0.72 22.32 5.78
N MET A 89 -0.55 21.73 6.98
CA MET A 89 -0.43 22.48 8.24
C MET A 89 0.96 23.09 8.47
N LEU A 90 2.02 22.54 7.86
CA LEU A 90 3.41 22.89 8.14
C LEU A 90 4.09 23.72 7.04
N ILE A 91 3.64 23.59 5.78
CA ILE A 91 4.30 24.19 4.61
C ILE A 91 3.22 24.76 3.67
N ASP A 92 3.26 26.08 3.47
CA ASP A 92 2.38 26.86 2.57
C ASP A 92 2.74 26.71 1.06
N ALA A 93 3.17 25.51 0.64
CA ALA A 93 3.62 25.27 -0.72
C ALA A 93 2.68 24.30 -1.46
N ASN A 94 2.05 24.79 -2.54
CA ASN A 94 1.10 24.03 -3.36
C ASN A 94 1.71 23.00 -4.33
N ASN A 95 3.04 22.89 -4.39
CA ASN A 95 3.70 21.90 -5.24
C ASN A 95 3.92 20.61 -4.47
N PHE A 96 3.28 19.53 -4.92
CA PHE A 96 3.48 18.19 -4.41
C PHE A 96 4.58 17.46 -5.20
N PHE A 97 5.53 16.84 -4.51
CA PHE A 97 6.54 16.00 -5.13
C PHE A 97 6.14 14.53 -5.06
N SER A 98 6.34 13.76 -6.14
CA SER A 98 6.05 12.32 -6.18
C SER A 98 6.79 11.51 -5.10
N LEU A 99 7.92 12.01 -4.58
CA LEU A 99 8.65 11.38 -3.49
C LEU A 99 7.87 11.41 -2.16
N GLU A 100 7.05 12.44 -1.95
CA GLU A 100 6.25 12.62 -0.74
C GLU A 100 5.20 11.51 -0.58
N LEU A 101 4.67 11.00 -1.69
CA LEU A 101 3.80 9.82 -1.73
C LEU A 101 4.49 8.57 -1.25
N VAL A 102 5.74 8.36 -1.66
CA VAL A 102 6.52 7.18 -1.24
C VAL A 102 6.74 7.22 0.27
N ILE A 103 6.97 8.41 0.82
CA ILE A 103 7.13 8.61 2.27
C ILE A 103 5.81 8.34 2.98
N GLY A 104 4.70 8.97 2.56
CA GLY A 104 3.39 8.78 3.18
C GLY A 104 2.89 7.33 3.12
N ALA A 105 2.95 6.72 1.93
CA ALA A 105 2.55 5.32 1.73
C ALA A 105 3.48 4.34 2.45
N GLY A 106 4.79 4.60 2.41
CA GLY A 106 5.80 3.82 3.11
C GLY A 106 5.56 3.83 4.61
N LEU A 107 5.41 5.01 5.23
CA LEU A 107 5.13 5.13 6.66
C LEU A 107 3.80 4.48 7.06
N GLY A 108 2.77 4.68 6.24
CA GLY A 108 1.45 4.12 6.48
C GLY A 108 1.41 2.59 6.39
N SER A 109 2.26 1.98 5.55
CA SER A 109 2.32 0.52 5.39
C SER A 109 3.15 -0.20 6.46
N ILE A 110 3.91 0.53 7.29
CA ILE A 110 4.79 -0.04 8.33
C ILE A 110 4.08 -1.07 9.23
N PRO A 111 2.89 -0.81 9.81
CA PRO A 111 2.23 -1.78 10.68
C PRO A 111 1.94 -3.11 9.98
N GLY A 112 1.56 -3.05 8.70
CA GLY A 112 1.31 -4.24 7.87
C GLY A 112 2.60 -4.98 7.51
N LEU A 113 3.68 -4.26 7.20
CA LEU A 113 5.00 -4.85 6.95
C LEU A 113 5.58 -5.53 8.20
N ILE A 114 5.42 -4.92 9.38
CA ILE A 114 5.82 -5.52 10.66
C ILE A 114 5.04 -6.80 10.91
N TYR A 115 3.72 -6.78 10.70
CA TYR A 115 2.89 -7.97 10.86
C TYR A 115 3.30 -9.10 9.89
N MET A 116 3.59 -8.75 8.64
CA MET A 116 4.07 -9.68 7.63
C MET A 116 5.38 -10.37 8.07
N TYR A 117 6.37 -9.58 8.50
CA TYR A 117 7.67 -10.08 8.92
C TYR A 117 7.62 -10.92 10.21
N LEU A 118 6.78 -10.52 11.18
CA LEU A 118 6.72 -11.19 12.48
C LEU A 118 5.82 -12.42 12.49
N VAL A 119 4.76 -12.42 11.68
CA VAL A 119 3.70 -13.42 11.76
C VAL A 119 3.58 -14.20 10.46
N ALA A 120 3.45 -13.52 9.31
CA ALA A 120 3.14 -14.20 8.05
C ALA A 120 4.30 -15.00 7.45
N ASP A 121 5.54 -14.51 7.57
CA ASP A 121 6.75 -15.18 7.04
C ASP A 121 7.30 -16.28 7.95
N LYS A 122 6.96 -16.27 9.24
CA LYS A 122 7.47 -17.25 10.24
C LYS A 122 6.58 -18.47 10.43
N SER A 123 5.34 -18.40 9.94
CA SER A 123 4.32 -19.47 10.01
C SER A 123 4.32 -20.33 8.75
#